data_AF-A0A1F3QKN0-F1
#
_entry.id   AF-A0A1F3QKN0-F1
#
_cell.length_a   1.000
_cell.length_b   1.000
_cell.length_c   1.000
_cell.angle_alpha   90.00
_cell.angle_beta   90.00
_cell.angle_gamma   90.00
#
_symmetry.space_group_name_H-M   'P 1'
#
loop_
_entity.id
_entity.type
_entity.pdbx_description
1 polymer ?
#
loop_
_entity_poly.entity_id
_entity_poly.type
_entity_poly.pdbx_seq_one_letter_code
_entity_poly.pdbx_strand_id
1 'polypeptide(L)' 'MTTITLKINEKSSLGKLFLEFVKTFVSEKKGVEIVNTPNAETLKVIEDAKKGIGVNKVKNSAELFKQLGI' A
#
# COMPACT_ATOMS: atom_id res chain seq x y z
N MET A 1 0.67 5.42 18.86
CA MET A 1 -0.02 4.34 18.12
C MET A 1 1.00 3.23 17.92
N THR A 2 0.65 1.99 18.26
CA THR A 2 1.55 0.83 18.12
C THR A 2 1.10 0.01 16.93
N THR A 3 2.04 -0.37 16.06
CA THR A 3 1.75 -1.19 14.87
C THR A 3 2.05 -2.65 15.16
N ILE A 4 1.09 -3.53 14.85
CA ILE A 4 1.25 -4.98 14.89
C ILE A 4 1.02 -5.53 13.48
N THR A 5 1.85 -6.48 13.05
CA THR A 5 1.68 -7.18 11.77
C THR A 5 1.03 -8.53 12.04
N LEU A 6 -0.14 -8.75 11.45
CA LEU A 6 -0.93 -9.99 11.60
C LEU A 6 -1.10 -10.66 10.23
N LYS A 7 -0.84 -11.96 10.16
CA LYS A 7 -1.13 -12.78 8.96
C LYS A 7 -2.43 -13.53 9.16
N ILE A 8 -3.48 -13.12 8.43
CA ILE A 8 -4.82 -13.71 8.52
C ILE A 8 -5.06 -14.59 7.28
N ASN A 9 -5.60 -15.80 7.48
CA ASN A 9 -6.07 -16.62 6.37
C ASN A 9 -7.54 -16.28 6.06
N GLU A 10 -7.77 -15.41 5.08
CA GLU A 10 -9.12 -14.98 4.68
C GLU A 10 -9.99 -16.11 4.09
N LYS A 11 -9.41 -17.27 3.78
CA LYS A 11 -10.16 -18.44 3.31
C LYS A 11 -10.70 -19.30 4.46
N SER A 12 -10.17 -19.16 5.69
CA SER A 12 -10.66 -19.91 6.84
C SER A 12 -11.85 -19.21 7.50
N SER A 13 -12.77 -19.99 8.09
CA SER A 13 -13.95 -19.45 8.78
C SER A 13 -13.57 -18.48 9.91
N LEU A 14 -12.55 -18.84 10.70
CA LEU A 14 -12.05 -17.98 11.78
C LEU A 14 -11.35 -16.72 11.27
N GLY A 15 -10.60 -16.82 10.16
CA GLY A 15 -9.93 -15.67 9.57
C GLY A 15 -10.92 -14.64 9.01
N LYS A 16 -12.00 -15.10 8.38
CA LYS A 16 -13.10 -14.22 7.93
C LYS A 16 -13.78 -13.52 9.11
N LEU A 17 -14.15 -14.27 10.15
CA LEU A 17 -14.81 -13.72 11.34
C LEU A 17 -13.94 -12.67 12.03
N PHE A 18 -12.63 -12.95 12.19
CA PHE A 18 -11.70 -11.98 12.76
C PHE A 18 -11.57 -10.72 11.91
N LEU A 19 -11.50 -10.86 10.58
CA LEU A 19 -11.42 -9.71 9.68
C LEU A 19 -12.69 -8.83 9.72
N GLU A 20 -13.87 -9.43 9.76
CA GLU A 20 -15.14 -8.71 9.93
C GLU A 20 -15.19 -7.98 11.27
N PHE A 21 -14.80 -8.65 12.36
CA PHE A 21 -14.70 -8.04 13.68
C PHE A 21 -13.77 -6.81 13.68
N VAL A 22 -12.57 -6.92 13.09
CA VAL A 22 -11.62 -5.79 13.01
C VAL A 22 -12.21 -4.63 12.22
N LYS A 23 -12.91 -4.89 11.11
CA LYS A 23 -13.54 -3.85 10.28
C LYS A 23 -14.53 -2.99 11.08
N THR A 24 -15.26 -3.55 12.05
CA THR A 24 -16.17 -2.79 12.93
C THR A 24 -15.42 -1.72 13.75
N PHE A 25 -14.21 -2.03 14.24
CA PHE A 25 -13.40 -1.05 15.01
C PHE A 25 -12.72 0.01 14.15
N VAL A 26 -12.49 -0.30 12.87
CA VAL A 26 -11.99 0.67 11.87
C VAL A 26 -13.07 1.72 11.59
N SER A 27 -14.32 1.30 11.39
CA SER A 27 -15.41 2.19 10.96
C SER A 27 -16.00 3.05 12.09
N GLU A 28 -16.22 2.49 13.27
CA GLU A 28 -17.05 3.17 14.29
C GLU A 28 -16.26 4.03 15.28
N LYS A 29 -15.00 3.68 15.58
CA LYS A 29 -14.24 4.32 16.67
C LYS A 29 -12.80 4.71 16.34
N LYS A 30 -12.33 4.45 15.11
CA LYS A 30 -10.90 4.60 14.72
C LYS A 30 -9.94 3.96 15.73
N GLY A 31 -10.38 2.91 16.42
CA GLY A 31 -9.60 2.26 17.48
C GLY A 31 -8.49 1.37 16.92
N VAL A 32 -8.66 0.93 15.67
CA VAL A 32 -7.71 0.15 14.89
C VAL A 32 -7.69 0.69 13.46
N GLU A 33 -6.54 0.63 12.81
CA GLU A 33 -6.36 0.98 11.40
C GLU A 33 -5.84 -0.25 10.65
N ILE A 34 -6.50 -0.61 9.54
CA ILE A 34 -5.96 -1.59 8.60
C ILE A 34 -5.07 -0.83 7.62
N VAL A 35 -3.76 -0.95 7.80
CA VAL A 35 -2.78 -0.30 6.93
C VAL A 35 -2.55 -1.19 5.72
N ASN A 36 -2.88 -0.69 4.53
CA ASN A 36 -2.55 -1.38 3.29
C ASN A 36 -1.12 -1.01 2.88
N THR A 37 -0.15 -1.79 3.32
CA THR A 37 1.26 -1.56 2.98
C THR A 37 1.55 -2.03 1.55
N PRO A 38 2.21 -1.21 0.71
CA PRO A 38 2.69 -1.66 -0.59
C PRO A 38 3.57 -2.91 -0.46
N ASN A 39 3.64 -3.72 -1.52
CA ASN A 39 4.54 -4.87 -1.55
C ASN A 39 6.02 -4.43 -1.50
N ALA A 40 6.93 -5.38 -1.23
CA ALA A 40 8.35 -5.09 -1.07
C ALA A 40 8.99 -4.38 -2.28
N GLU A 41 8.57 -4.73 -3.49
CA GLU A 41 9.06 -4.11 -4.72
C GLU A 41 8.62 -2.64 -4.83
N THR A 42 7.35 -2.36 -4.53
CA THR A 42 6.81 -1.00 -4.53
C THR A 42 7.48 -0.14 -3.47
N LEU A 43 7.68 -0.69 -2.26
CA LEU A 43 8.42 -0.02 -1.19
C LEU A 43 9.85 0.32 -1.61
N LYS A 44 10.53 -0.63 -2.27
CA LYS A 44 11.88 -0.40 -2.79
C LYS A 44 11.91 0.73 -3.82
N VAL A 45 11.02 0.72 -4.80
CA VAL A 45 10.94 1.77 -5.84
C VAL A 45 10.63 3.14 -5.22
N ILE A 46 9.77 3.20 -4.19
CA ILE A 46 9.51 4.45 -3.45
C ILE A 46 10.79 4.99 -2.79
N GLU A 47 11.56 4.13 -2.13
CA GLU A 47 12.82 4.54 -1.48
C GLU A 47 13.91 4.93 -2.48
N ASP A 48 14.00 4.22 -3.61
CA ASP A 48 14.92 4.55 -4.71
C ASP A 48 14.54 5.89 -5.33
N ALA A 49 13.25 6.14 -5.57
CA ALA A 49 12.76 7.40 -6.11
C ALA A 49 13.04 8.60 -5.18
N LYS A 50 12.89 8.43 -3.85
CA LYS A 50 13.26 9.46 -2.85
C LYS A 50 14.74 9.82 -2.92
N LYS A 51 15.61 8.86 -3.27
CA LYS A 51 17.05 9.07 -3.47
C LYS A 51 17.38 9.57 -4.88
N GLY A 52 16.39 9.77 -5.75
CA GLY A 52 16.55 10.18 -7.14
C GLY A 52 17.00 9.06 -8.08
N ILE A 53 16.98 7.80 -7.62
CA ILE A 53 17.34 6.63 -8.42
C ILE A 53 16.12 6.20 -9.23
N GLY A 54 16.31 6.00 -10.54
CA GLY A 54 15.23 5.56 -11.44
C GLY A 54 14.15 6.62 -11.71
N VAL A 55 14.41 7.90 -11.42
CA VAL A 55 13.47 9.01 -11.67
C VAL A 55 13.86 9.72 -12.97
N ASN A 56 12.97 9.69 -13.96
CA ASN A 56 13.14 10.44 -15.21
C ASN A 56 12.44 11.80 -15.12
N LYS A 57 13.13 12.86 -15.57
CA LYS A 57 12.56 14.20 -15.68
C LYS A 57 12.18 14.48 -17.13
N VAL A 58 11.01 15.06 -17.33
CA VAL A 58 10.46 15.45 -18.63
C VAL A 58 9.91 16.86 -18.55
N LYS A 59 9.91 17.58 -19.67
CA LYS A 59 9.53 19.01 -19.68
C LYS A 59 8.02 19.23 -19.73
N ASN A 60 7.29 18.31 -20.34
CA ASN A 60 5.84 18.41 -20.54
C ASN A 60 5.22 17.02 -20.76
N SER A 61 3.89 16.98 -20.84
CA SER A 61 3.11 15.76 -21.03
C SER A 61 3.39 15.06 -22.37
N ALA A 62 3.60 15.81 -23.45
CA ALA A 62 3.89 15.21 -24.76
C ALA A 62 5.21 14.42 -24.75
N GLU A 63 6.23 14.95 -24.07
CA GLU A 63 7.51 14.24 -23.88
C GLU A 63 7.37 13.03 -22.96
N LEU A 64 6.56 13.13 -21.90
CA LEU A 64 6.25 12.02 -21.00
C LEU A 64 5.66 10.83 -21.77
N PHE A 65 4.58 11.05 -22.53
CA PHE A 65 3.90 9.99 -23.27
C PHE A 65 4.82 9.35 -24.32
N LYS A 66 5.59 10.19 -25.04
CA LYS A 66 6.60 9.71 -25.99
C LYS A 66 7.63 8.79 -25.33
N GLN A 67 8.12 9.13 -24.13
CA GLN A 67 9.09 8.28 -23.41
C GLN A 67 8.47 7.00 -22.86
N LEU A 68 7.18 7.03 -22.49
CA LEU A 68 6.44 5.87 -22.01
C LEU A 68 5.98 4.94 -23.15
N GLY A 69 6.08 5.37 -24.41
CA GLY A 69 5.67 4.58 -25.56
C GLY A 69 4.15 4.40 -25.67
N ILE A 70 3.39 5.36 -25.13
CA ILE A 70 1.92 5.40 -25.14
C ILE A 70 1.41 6.70 -25.77
#